data_AF-A0A080ZPT5-F1
#
_entry.id   AF-A0A080ZPT5-F1
#
_cell.length_a   1.000
_cell.length_b   1.000
_cell.length_c   1.000
_cell.angle_alpha   90.00
_cell.angle_beta   90.00
_cell.angle_gamma   90.00
#
_symmetry.space_group_name_H-M   'P 1'
#
loop_
_entity.id
_entity.type
_entity.pdbx_description
1 polymer ?
#
loop_
_entity_poly.entity_id
_entity_poly.type
_entity_poly.pdbx_seq_one_letter_code
_entity_poly.pdbx_strand_id
1 'polypeptide(L)'
;MMAGGTTEYTALGDEDLPVQALPHVKPRALIVVADGSEELETLALSDVLIRGGLHVVIGSVGRTRSNIVMGNHGLHIQAEKPIEECSFENFELIVLPGGDGATHVRDSDLLIKMLLWQKQAGRWIAASSSAPAVVLNPHGLLGERATCSNAHEPEMMREFVDEDVVVDNRCVTSQGPGTVLKFALTLVKLLNGDLAAQRAAKELLYPWP
;
A
#
# COMPACT_ATOMS: atom_id res chain seq x y z
N MET A 1 -69.48 24.10 -9.72
CA MET A 1 -69.09 23.21 -8.60
C MET A 1 -68.32 22.04 -9.18
N MET A 2 -67.11 21.79 -8.65
CA MET A 2 -66.28 20.56 -8.69
C MET A 2 -65.88 20.03 -10.09
N ALA A 3 -64.68 20.26 -10.61
CA ALA A 3 -63.35 19.74 -10.23
C ALA A 3 -63.25 18.20 -10.31
N GLY A 4 -62.41 17.71 -11.22
CA GLY A 4 -62.07 16.30 -11.39
C GLY A 4 -60.99 16.11 -12.45
N GLY A 5 -59.80 16.67 -12.20
CA GLY A 5 -58.62 16.41 -13.04
C GLY A 5 -58.06 15.03 -12.73
N THR A 6 -57.96 14.19 -13.75
CA THR A 6 -57.17 12.96 -13.71
C THR A 6 -55.82 13.23 -14.33
N THR A 7 -54.82 13.53 -13.49
CA THR A 7 -53.42 13.50 -13.89
C THR A 7 -52.99 12.05 -14.02
N GLU A 8 -52.71 11.60 -15.24
CA GLU A 8 -52.02 10.32 -15.46
C GLU A 8 -50.63 10.41 -14.83
N TYR A 9 -50.35 9.52 -13.88
CA TYR A 9 -49.02 9.35 -13.29
C TYR A 9 -48.26 8.40 -14.20
N THR A 10 -47.53 8.94 -15.17
CA THR A 10 -46.58 8.15 -15.95
C THR A 10 -45.41 7.79 -15.04
N ALA A 11 -45.25 6.51 -14.72
CA ALA A 11 -44.06 6.04 -14.04
C ALA A 11 -42.84 6.36 -14.91
N LEU A 12 -41.93 7.18 -14.39
CA LEU A 12 -40.63 7.41 -15.01
C LEU A 12 -39.91 6.06 -15.05
N GLY A 13 -39.54 5.61 -16.26
CA GLY A 13 -38.72 4.41 -16.45
C GLY A 13 -37.32 4.60 -15.84
N ASP A 14 -36.67 3.49 -15.50
CA ASP A 14 -35.37 3.42 -14.84
C ASP A 14 -34.18 4.05 -15.61
N GLU A 15 -34.39 4.80 -16.70
CA GLU A 15 -33.33 5.23 -17.61
C GLU A 15 -32.80 6.66 -17.41
N ASP A 16 -33.26 7.44 -16.44
CA ASP A 16 -32.80 8.83 -16.22
C ASP A 16 -32.48 9.18 -14.76
N LEU A 17 -31.86 8.26 -14.02
CA LEU A 17 -31.08 8.65 -12.85
C LEU A 17 -29.63 8.83 -13.29
N PRO A 18 -29.09 10.07 -13.34
CA PRO A 18 -27.65 10.23 -13.31
C PRO A 18 -27.21 9.68 -11.95
N VAL A 19 -26.77 8.42 -11.94
CA VAL A 19 -25.88 7.96 -10.89
C VAL A 19 -24.66 8.84 -11.05
N GLN A 20 -24.63 9.96 -10.32
CA GLN A 20 -23.40 10.69 -10.06
C GLN A 20 -22.49 9.64 -9.44
N ALA A 21 -21.61 9.07 -10.26
CA ALA A 21 -20.46 8.33 -9.76
C ALA A 21 -19.84 9.24 -8.71
N LEU A 22 -19.95 8.85 -7.44
CA LEU A 22 -19.25 9.53 -6.37
C LEU A 22 -17.81 9.70 -6.88
N PRO A 23 -17.24 10.92 -6.83
CA PRO A 23 -15.91 11.17 -7.38
C PRO A 23 -15.00 10.07 -6.85
N HIS A 24 -14.47 9.23 -7.74
CA HIS A 24 -13.69 8.05 -7.35
C HIS A 24 -12.64 8.51 -6.35
N VAL A 25 -12.85 8.20 -5.07
CA VAL A 25 -11.94 8.64 -4.01
C VAL A 25 -10.64 7.89 -4.29
N LYS A 26 -9.58 8.65 -4.61
CA LYS A 26 -8.27 8.08 -4.88
C LYS A 26 -7.86 7.19 -3.70
N PRO A 27 -7.52 5.91 -3.92
CA PRO A 27 -7.06 5.06 -2.83
C PRO A 27 -5.84 5.68 -2.16
N ARG A 28 -5.81 5.65 -0.84
CA ARG A 28 -4.74 6.23 -0.01
C ARG A 28 -3.77 5.14 0.40
N ALA A 29 -2.49 5.39 0.21
CA ALA A 29 -1.42 4.49 0.59
C ALA A 29 -0.51 5.14 1.62
N LEU A 30 -0.22 4.44 2.72
CA LEU A 30 0.79 4.81 3.69
C LEU A 30 2.06 4.02 3.42
N ILE A 31 3.15 4.70 3.07
CA ILE A 31 4.50 4.13 3.04
C ILE A 31 5.14 4.43 4.40
N VAL A 32 5.57 3.40 5.11
CA VAL A 32 6.16 3.57 6.45
C VAL A 32 7.67 3.50 6.37
N VAL A 33 8.34 4.52 6.90
CA VAL A 33 9.79 4.62 6.91
C VAL A 33 10.32 4.76 8.33
N ALA A 34 11.55 4.30 8.56
CA ALA A 34 12.31 4.47 9.78
C ALA A 34 13.78 4.69 9.41
N ASP A 35 14.62 5.02 10.38
CA ASP A 35 16.07 5.01 10.16
C ASP A 35 16.50 3.60 9.71
N GLY A 36 17.24 3.52 8.61
CA GLY A 36 17.64 2.29 7.94
C GLY A 36 16.64 1.76 6.89
N SER A 37 15.53 2.45 6.61
CA SER A 37 14.65 2.03 5.51
C SER A 37 15.36 2.07 4.15
N GLU A 38 15.08 1.10 3.28
CA GLU A 38 15.65 1.05 1.94
C GLU A 38 15.10 2.20 1.08
N GLU A 39 15.98 3.13 0.71
CA GLU A 39 15.60 4.38 0.05
C GLU A 39 15.13 4.21 -1.39
N LEU A 40 15.71 3.28 -2.16
CA LEU A 40 15.33 3.03 -3.54
C LEU A 40 13.91 2.42 -3.61
N GLU A 41 13.61 1.48 -2.73
CA GLU A 41 12.29 0.88 -2.59
C GLU A 41 11.25 1.93 -2.20
N THR A 42 11.57 2.76 -1.21
CA THR A 42 10.70 3.84 -0.74
C THR A 42 10.36 4.82 -1.88
N LEU A 43 11.39 5.29 -2.60
CA LEU A 43 11.21 6.23 -3.71
C LEU A 43 10.44 5.61 -4.88
N ALA A 44 10.78 4.38 -5.28
CA ALA A 44 10.08 3.70 -6.36
C ALA A 44 8.61 3.43 -6.01
N LEU A 45 8.31 2.99 -4.79
CA LEU A 45 6.95 2.82 -4.30
C LEU A 45 6.17 4.13 -4.38
N SER A 46 6.72 5.23 -3.84
CA SER A 46 6.05 6.53 -3.87
C SER A 46 5.75 7.00 -5.30
N ASP A 47 6.74 6.97 -6.19
CA ASP A 47 6.59 7.45 -7.58
C ASP A 47 5.55 6.62 -8.34
N VAL A 48 5.67 5.28 -8.31
CA VAL A 48 4.77 4.39 -9.04
C VAL A 48 3.33 4.51 -8.53
N LEU A 49 3.11 4.54 -7.22
CA LEU A 49 1.76 4.66 -6.64
C LEU A 49 1.13 6.02 -7.00
N ILE A 50 1.90 7.11 -6.98
CA ILE A 50 1.43 8.44 -7.40
C ILE A 50 1.04 8.45 -8.88
N ARG A 51 1.90 7.92 -9.77
CA ARG A 51 1.58 7.76 -11.21
C ARG A 51 0.37 6.87 -11.44
N GLY A 52 0.21 5.86 -10.59
CA GLY A 52 -0.96 4.98 -10.54
C GLY A 52 -2.23 5.65 -10.04
N GLY A 53 -2.20 6.93 -9.66
CA GLY A 53 -3.36 7.71 -9.25
C GLY A 53 -3.75 7.58 -7.78
N LEU A 54 -2.89 6.98 -6.94
CA LEU A 54 -3.12 6.90 -5.50
C LEU A 54 -2.68 8.18 -4.78
N HIS A 55 -3.26 8.41 -3.61
CA HIS A 55 -2.80 9.44 -2.68
C HIS A 55 -1.80 8.83 -1.68
N VAL A 56 -0.52 9.11 -1.88
CA VAL A 56 0.57 8.55 -1.05
C VAL A 56 0.88 9.49 0.12
N VAL A 57 1.01 8.90 1.31
CA VAL A 57 1.54 9.53 2.52
C VAL A 57 2.78 8.76 2.95
N ILE A 58 3.87 9.45 3.27
CA ILE A 58 5.06 8.83 3.89
C ILE A 58 5.02 9.14 5.38
N GLY A 59 4.96 8.10 6.21
CA GLY A 59 4.93 8.21 7.68
C GLY A 59 6.20 7.71 8.33
N SER A 60 6.79 8.48 9.25
CA SER A 60 8.04 8.08 9.94
C SER A 60 7.80 7.44 11.31
N VAL A 61 8.57 6.40 11.61
CA VAL A 61 8.70 5.77 12.94
C VAL A 61 9.97 6.28 13.62
N GLY A 62 9.96 6.40 14.96
CA GLY A 62 11.17 6.63 15.76
C GLY A 62 11.38 8.06 16.28
N ARG A 63 10.38 8.95 16.19
CA ARG A 63 10.43 10.35 16.66
C ARG A 63 11.65 11.11 16.14
N THR A 64 11.76 11.22 14.83
CA THR A 64 12.89 11.90 14.20
C THR A 64 12.71 13.42 14.15
N ARG A 65 13.83 14.16 14.13
CA ARG A 65 13.79 15.62 14.01
C ARG A 65 13.21 15.99 12.64
N SER A 66 12.16 16.80 12.64
CA SER A 66 11.47 17.24 11.43
C SER A 66 10.97 16.09 10.54
N ASN A 67 10.71 14.90 11.09
CA ASN A 67 10.29 13.71 10.32
C ASN A 67 11.29 13.26 9.23
N ILE A 68 12.59 13.55 9.37
CA ILE A 68 13.62 13.07 8.46
C ILE A 68 14.21 11.78 9.00
N VAL A 69 14.27 10.72 8.19
CA VAL A 69 14.97 9.47 8.51
C VAL A 69 16.20 9.31 7.62
N MET A 70 17.24 8.64 8.11
CA MET A 70 18.40 8.25 7.31
C MET A 70 18.15 6.87 6.69
N GLY A 71 18.17 6.79 5.36
CA GLY A 71 18.01 5.54 4.62
C GLY A 71 19.18 4.57 4.82
N ASN A 72 18.98 3.33 4.39
CA ASN A 72 19.92 2.22 4.56
C ASN A 72 21.29 2.48 3.93
N HIS A 73 21.35 3.26 2.85
CA HIS A 73 22.59 3.67 2.19
C HIS A 73 22.91 5.17 2.38
N GLY A 74 22.29 5.81 3.36
CA GLY A 74 22.61 7.16 3.82
C GLY A 74 21.82 8.29 3.16
N LEU A 75 20.85 7.99 2.27
CA LEU A 75 19.97 9.04 1.74
C LEU A 75 18.98 9.52 2.80
N HIS A 76 18.86 10.84 2.99
CA HIS A 76 17.83 11.38 3.87
C HIS A 76 16.45 11.35 3.20
N ILE A 77 15.47 10.75 3.87
CA ILE A 77 14.08 10.67 3.42
C ILE A 77 13.25 11.56 4.34
N GLN A 78 12.58 12.55 3.74
CA GLN A 78 11.63 13.42 4.45
C GLN A 78 10.24 12.76 4.44
N ALA A 79 9.78 12.28 5.60
CA ALA A 79 8.40 11.86 5.76
C ALA A 79 7.47 13.07 5.89
N GLU A 80 6.20 12.92 5.50
CA GLU A 80 5.20 13.97 5.60
C GLU A 80 4.85 14.26 7.07
N LYS A 81 4.63 13.19 7.85
CA LYS A 81 4.21 13.27 9.25
C LYS A 81 4.67 12.04 10.04
N PRO A 82 4.74 12.11 11.38
CA PRO A 82 5.10 10.96 12.19
C PRO A 82 3.95 9.93 12.21
N ILE A 83 4.28 8.69 12.53
CA ILE A 83 3.31 7.58 12.52
C ILE A 83 2.15 7.80 13.51
N GLU A 84 2.37 8.54 14.59
CA GLU A 84 1.35 8.95 15.55
C GLU A 84 0.23 9.75 14.89
N GLU A 85 0.54 10.65 13.96
CA GLU A 85 -0.46 11.42 13.22
C GLU A 85 -1.18 10.56 12.18
N CYS A 86 -0.45 9.70 11.48
CA CYS A 86 -1.03 8.74 10.53
C CYS A 86 -2.02 7.78 11.20
N SER A 87 -1.85 7.49 12.50
CA SER A 87 -2.72 6.54 13.24
C SER A 87 -4.18 6.98 13.38
N PHE A 88 -4.47 8.27 13.15
CA PHE A 88 -5.82 8.83 13.15
C PHE A 88 -6.51 8.77 11.78
N GLU A 89 -5.84 8.21 10.77
CA GLU A 89 -6.29 8.19 9.39
C GLU A 89 -6.58 6.78 8.88
N ASN A 90 -7.41 6.71 7.84
CA ASN A 90 -7.67 5.48 7.11
C ASN A 90 -6.85 5.45 5.81
N PHE A 91 -6.29 4.28 5.53
CA PHE A 91 -5.58 3.97 4.30
C PHE A 91 -6.13 2.68 3.71
N GLU A 92 -6.17 2.58 2.39
CA GLU A 92 -6.53 1.36 1.66
C GLU A 92 -5.33 0.40 1.57
N LEU A 93 -4.11 0.93 1.75
CA LEU A 93 -2.84 0.22 1.74
C LEU A 93 -1.91 0.77 2.82
N ILE A 94 -1.29 -0.12 3.61
CA ILE A 94 -0.04 0.16 4.33
C ILE A 94 1.07 -0.68 3.68
N VAL A 95 2.15 -0.04 3.24
CA VAL A 95 3.29 -0.71 2.59
C VAL A 95 4.60 -0.45 3.34
N LEU A 96 5.38 -1.50 3.52
CA LEU A 96 6.64 -1.52 4.27
C LEU A 96 7.82 -1.81 3.31
N PRO A 97 8.66 -0.82 3.00
CA PRO A 97 9.97 -1.05 2.38
C PRO A 97 10.88 -1.90 3.28
N GLY A 98 11.89 -2.53 2.69
CA GLY A 98 12.92 -3.26 3.45
C GLY A 98 13.98 -2.37 4.10
N GLY A 99 15.19 -2.94 4.22
CA GLY A 99 16.35 -2.31 4.86
C GLY A 99 16.44 -2.63 6.36
N ASP A 100 17.49 -2.13 7.02
CA ASP A 100 17.73 -2.32 8.45
C ASP A 100 16.64 -1.67 9.32
N GLY A 101 15.96 -0.66 8.77
CA GLY A 101 14.83 0.03 9.41
C GLY A 101 13.61 -0.86 9.64
N ALA A 102 13.54 -2.03 9.00
CA ALA A 102 12.51 -3.02 9.29
C ALA A 102 12.49 -3.42 10.77
N THR A 103 13.63 -3.38 11.48
CA THR A 103 13.68 -3.65 12.92
C THR A 103 12.99 -2.57 13.75
N HIS A 104 13.20 -1.29 13.44
CA HIS A 104 12.48 -0.18 14.07
C HIS A 104 10.97 -0.24 13.82
N VAL A 105 10.58 -0.67 12.61
CA VAL A 105 9.18 -0.89 12.22
C VAL A 105 8.58 -2.05 13.01
N ARG A 106 9.29 -3.19 13.12
CA ARG A 106 8.88 -4.37 13.90
C ARG A 106 8.63 -4.03 15.37
N ASP A 107 9.45 -3.15 15.94
CA ASP A 107 9.45 -2.79 17.36
C ASP A 107 8.50 -1.63 17.68
N SER A 108 7.78 -1.09 16.69
CA SER A 108 6.79 -0.03 16.87
C SER A 108 5.41 -0.60 17.23
N ASP A 109 5.08 -0.65 18.52
CA ASP A 109 3.77 -1.12 19.02
C ASP A 109 2.58 -0.45 18.32
N LEU A 110 2.67 0.86 18.05
CA LEU A 110 1.61 1.60 17.38
C LEU A 110 1.42 1.10 15.94
N LEU A 111 2.52 0.97 15.19
CA LEU A 111 2.43 0.52 13.82
C LEU A 111 1.94 -0.93 13.71
N ILE A 112 2.40 -1.82 14.60
CA ILE A 112 1.92 -3.20 14.61
C ILE A 112 0.41 -3.25 14.88
N LYS A 113 -0.12 -2.42 15.79
CA LYS A 113 -1.57 -2.29 15.99
C LYS A 113 -2.28 -1.78 14.74
N MET A 114 -1.71 -0.78 14.05
CA MET A 114 -2.26 -0.29 12.78
C MET A 114 -2.33 -1.39 11.73
N LEU A 115 -1.27 -2.21 11.59
CA LEU A 115 -1.22 -3.35 10.66
C LEU A 115 -2.25 -4.43 11.01
N LEU A 116 -2.40 -4.77 12.29
CA LEU A 116 -3.41 -5.74 12.75
C LEU A 116 -4.83 -5.25 12.45
N TRP A 117 -5.13 -3.97 12.71
CA TRP A 117 -6.41 -3.36 12.33
C TRP A 117 -6.60 -3.32 10.81
N GLN A 118 -5.53 -3.08 10.06
CA GLN A 118 -5.52 -3.16 8.62
C GLN A 118 -6.02 -4.55 8.15
N LYS A 119 -5.38 -5.61 8.66
CA LYS A 119 -5.71 -7.00 8.34
C LYS A 119 -7.16 -7.33 8.74
N GLN A 120 -7.58 -6.93 9.93
CA GLN A 120 -8.95 -7.16 10.42
C GLN A 120 -10.02 -6.45 9.57
N ALA A 121 -9.72 -5.24 9.08
CA ALA A 121 -10.60 -4.48 8.21
C ALA A 121 -10.59 -4.96 6.75
N GLY A 122 -9.80 -5.99 6.41
CA GLY A 122 -9.75 -6.57 5.07
C GLY A 122 -9.15 -5.66 4.00
N ARG A 123 -8.36 -4.65 4.38
CA ARG A 123 -7.64 -3.79 3.42
C ARG A 123 -6.21 -4.30 3.21
N TRP A 124 -5.44 -3.65 2.33
CA TRP A 124 -4.16 -4.19 1.91
C TRP A 124 -3.02 -3.90 2.89
N ILE A 125 -2.19 -4.92 3.10
CA ILE A 125 -0.86 -4.79 3.68
C ILE A 125 0.13 -5.26 2.62
N ALA A 126 1.24 -4.54 2.46
CA ALA A 126 2.30 -4.95 1.57
C ALA A 126 3.68 -4.78 2.20
N ALA A 127 4.64 -5.64 1.83
CA ALA A 127 6.00 -5.54 2.32
C ALA A 127 7.02 -6.02 1.29
N SER A 128 8.21 -5.45 1.29
CA SER A 128 9.28 -5.78 0.34
C SER A 128 10.59 -6.08 1.06
N SER A 129 11.45 -6.90 0.44
CA SER A 129 12.80 -7.21 0.90
C SER A 129 12.82 -7.87 2.29
N SER A 130 13.41 -7.24 3.31
CA SER A 130 13.47 -7.76 4.68
C SER A 130 12.14 -7.65 5.42
N ALA A 131 11.28 -6.69 5.07
CA ALA A 131 10.08 -6.38 5.83
C ALA A 131 9.05 -7.53 5.95
N PRO A 132 8.83 -8.39 4.93
CA PRO A 132 7.98 -9.58 5.09
C PRO A 132 8.45 -10.49 6.23
N ALA A 133 9.75 -10.80 6.29
CA ALA A 133 10.34 -11.70 7.27
C ALA A 133 10.55 -11.05 8.64
N VAL A 134 10.99 -9.79 8.66
CA VAL A 134 11.35 -9.09 9.91
C VAL A 134 10.13 -8.49 10.61
N VAL A 135 9.12 -8.04 9.86
CA VAL A 135 7.94 -7.36 10.42
C VAL A 135 6.70 -8.25 10.33
N LEU A 136 6.31 -8.66 9.13
CA LEU A 136 4.99 -9.30 8.98
C LEU A 136 4.96 -10.72 9.56
N ASN A 137 6.02 -11.48 9.39
CA ASN A 137 6.14 -12.87 9.82
C ASN A 137 6.00 -13.05 11.35
N PRO A 138 6.81 -12.39 12.21
CA PRO A 138 6.71 -12.58 13.67
C PRO A 138 5.38 -12.10 14.26
N HIS A 139 4.69 -11.17 13.58
CA HIS A 139 3.41 -10.61 14.02
C HIS A 139 2.19 -11.33 13.40
N GLY A 140 2.39 -12.43 12.67
CA GLY A 140 1.30 -13.22 12.08
C GLY A 140 0.50 -12.46 11.00
N LEU A 141 1.12 -11.47 10.36
CA LEU A 141 0.47 -10.60 9.37
C LEU A 141 0.53 -11.16 7.94
N LEU A 142 1.46 -12.07 7.66
CA LEU A 142 1.57 -12.75 6.36
C LEU A 142 0.30 -13.57 6.00
N GLY A 143 0.17 -13.84 4.70
CA GLY A 143 -0.69 -14.91 4.17
C GLY A 143 -0.10 -16.31 4.43
N GLU A 144 -0.68 -17.32 3.80
CA GLU A 144 -0.14 -18.68 3.79
C GLU A 144 1.10 -18.80 2.89
N ARG A 145 1.15 -18.00 1.81
CA ARG A 145 2.25 -17.90 0.86
C ARG A 145 2.85 -16.50 0.86
N ALA A 146 4.17 -16.40 0.84
CA ALA A 146 4.86 -15.11 0.79
C ALA A 146 6.27 -15.24 0.18
N THR A 147 6.81 -14.11 -0.27
CA THR A 147 8.21 -13.97 -0.66
C THR A 147 8.90 -12.92 0.22
N CYS A 148 10.23 -12.89 0.19
CA CYS A 148 11.06 -11.91 0.87
C CYS A 148 12.45 -11.88 0.21
N SER A 149 13.37 -11.05 0.72
CA SER A 149 14.77 -11.13 0.31
C SER A 149 15.36 -12.52 0.62
N ASN A 150 16.20 -13.05 -0.27
CA ASN A 150 16.82 -14.38 -0.11
C ASN A 150 17.62 -14.51 1.20
N ALA A 151 18.19 -13.41 1.70
CA ALA A 151 18.91 -13.40 2.97
C ALA A 151 18.02 -13.74 4.18
N HIS A 152 16.72 -13.48 4.09
CA HIS A 152 15.75 -13.69 5.16
C HIS A 152 14.79 -14.87 4.89
N GLU A 153 14.97 -15.61 3.79
CA GLU A 153 14.19 -16.83 3.50
C GLU A 153 14.18 -17.82 4.70
N PRO A 154 15.31 -18.11 5.37
CA PRO A 154 15.33 -19.06 6.48
C PRO A 154 14.47 -18.65 7.70
N GLU A 155 14.04 -17.39 7.78
CA GLU A 155 13.22 -16.87 8.87
C GLU A 155 11.71 -17.07 8.62
N MET A 156 11.31 -17.36 7.39
CA MET A 156 9.91 -17.44 7.00
C MET A 156 9.20 -18.64 7.65
N MET A 157 8.10 -18.37 8.37
CA MET A 157 7.26 -19.42 8.97
C MET A 157 6.12 -19.87 8.05
N ARG A 158 5.94 -19.18 6.91
CA ARG A 158 4.92 -19.44 5.89
C ARG A 158 5.55 -20.10 4.67
N GLU A 159 4.75 -20.56 3.72
CA GLU A 159 5.28 -21.11 2.47
C GLU A 159 6.05 -20.01 1.73
N PHE A 160 7.37 -20.16 1.66
CA PHE A 160 8.22 -19.28 0.86
C PHE A 160 8.04 -19.61 -0.62
N VAL A 161 7.82 -18.57 -1.43
CA VAL A 161 7.65 -18.67 -2.88
C VAL A 161 8.67 -17.77 -3.56
N ASP A 162 9.57 -18.36 -4.33
CA ASP A 162 10.60 -17.65 -5.10
C ASP A 162 10.02 -17.00 -6.38
N GLU A 163 9.18 -15.99 -6.17
CA GLU A 163 8.59 -15.15 -7.22
C GLU A 163 8.82 -13.68 -6.86
N ASP A 164 8.99 -12.82 -7.88
CA ASP A 164 9.22 -11.37 -7.68
C ASP A 164 8.18 -10.71 -6.77
N VAL A 165 6.91 -11.12 -6.93
CA VAL A 165 5.75 -10.57 -6.23
C VAL A 165 4.77 -11.69 -5.94
N VAL A 166 4.41 -11.87 -4.66
CA VAL A 166 3.41 -12.84 -4.22
C VAL A 166 2.22 -12.09 -3.66
N VAL A 167 1.04 -12.32 -4.25
CA VAL A 167 -0.24 -11.84 -3.74
C VAL A 167 -0.93 -13.02 -3.07
N ASP A 168 -1.17 -12.93 -1.77
CA ASP A 168 -1.94 -13.91 -1.02
C ASP A 168 -2.94 -13.23 -0.08
N ASN A 169 -4.22 -13.50 -0.31
CA ASN A 169 -5.35 -12.79 0.32
C ASN A 169 -5.23 -11.26 0.17
N ARG A 170 -5.09 -10.53 1.28
CA ARG A 170 -4.88 -9.08 1.33
C ARG A 170 -3.45 -8.70 1.71
N CYS A 171 -2.50 -9.63 1.54
CA CYS A 171 -1.08 -9.43 1.78
C CYS A 171 -0.33 -9.52 0.44
N VAL A 172 0.53 -8.54 0.15
CA VAL A 172 1.39 -8.55 -1.04
C VAL A 172 2.84 -8.46 -0.60
N THR A 173 3.68 -9.39 -1.06
CA THR A 173 5.09 -9.43 -0.71
C THR A 173 5.99 -9.40 -1.93
N SER A 174 7.22 -8.90 -1.79
CA SER A 174 8.20 -8.74 -2.87
C SER A 174 9.64 -8.95 -2.37
N GLN A 175 10.55 -9.34 -3.28
CA GLN A 175 11.91 -9.75 -2.95
C GLN A 175 12.90 -8.62 -2.67
N GLY A 176 12.72 -7.44 -3.28
CA GLY A 176 13.48 -6.24 -2.91
C GLY A 176 13.68 -5.23 -4.03
N PRO A 177 14.82 -4.49 -4.08
CA PRO A 177 14.97 -3.36 -4.99
C PRO A 177 14.87 -3.74 -6.47
N GLY A 178 15.34 -4.94 -6.84
CA GLY A 178 15.25 -5.44 -8.22
C GLY A 178 13.82 -5.72 -8.69
N THR A 179 12.87 -5.92 -7.77
CA THR A 179 11.47 -6.30 -8.06
C THR A 179 10.49 -5.19 -7.71
N VAL A 180 10.94 -4.08 -7.13
CA VAL A 180 10.09 -3.03 -6.55
C VAL A 180 9.15 -2.38 -7.58
N LEU A 181 9.56 -2.20 -8.83
CA LEU A 181 8.67 -1.63 -9.87
C LEU A 181 7.51 -2.56 -10.20
N LYS A 182 7.77 -3.86 -10.34
CA LYS A 182 6.73 -4.88 -10.56
C LYS A 182 5.79 -4.95 -9.36
N PHE A 183 6.36 -4.90 -8.15
CA PHE A 183 5.62 -4.88 -6.90
C PHE A 183 4.68 -3.67 -6.82
N ALA A 184 5.20 -2.47 -7.02
CA ALA A 184 4.42 -1.24 -6.96
C ALA A 184 3.32 -1.18 -8.04
N LEU A 185 3.60 -1.63 -9.27
CA LEU A 185 2.59 -1.73 -10.34
C LEU A 185 1.51 -2.78 -10.02
N THR A 186 1.88 -3.88 -9.35
CA THR A 186 0.91 -4.86 -8.84
C THR A 186 -0.02 -4.21 -7.81
N LEU A 187 0.51 -3.39 -6.90
CA LEU A 187 -0.29 -2.64 -5.94
C LEU A 187 -1.23 -1.65 -6.62
N VAL A 188 -0.76 -0.90 -7.63
CA VAL A 188 -1.62 -0.01 -8.43
C VAL A 188 -2.75 -0.80 -9.08
N LYS A 189 -2.46 -1.95 -9.69
CA LYS A 189 -3.48 -2.81 -10.31
C LYS A 189 -4.55 -3.25 -9.30
N LEU A 190 -4.13 -3.68 -8.11
CA LEU A 190 -5.04 -4.15 -7.06
C LEU A 190 -5.91 -3.04 -6.47
N LEU A 191 -5.41 -1.80 -6.42
CA LEU A 191 -6.07 -0.67 -5.76
C LEU A 191 -6.84 0.23 -6.72
N ASN A 192 -6.37 0.36 -7.96
CA ASN A 192 -6.90 1.33 -8.94
C ASN A 192 -7.10 0.74 -10.35
N GLY A 193 -6.95 -0.58 -10.50
CA GLY A 193 -7.29 -1.33 -11.72
C GLY A 193 -6.20 -1.39 -12.79
N ASP A 194 -6.40 -2.28 -13.77
CA ASP A 194 -5.42 -2.58 -14.82
C ASP A 194 -5.02 -1.35 -15.66
N LEU A 195 -6.00 -0.50 -16.01
CA LEU A 195 -5.73 0.69 -16.82
C LEU A 195 -4.81 1.68 -16.11
N ALA A 196 -4.91 1.81 -14.79
CA ALA A 196 -4.04 2.68 -14.01
C ALA A 196 -2.61 2.13 -13.98
N ALA A 197 -2.45 0.82 -13.76
CA ALA A 197 -1.15 0.16 -13.78
C ALA A 197 -0.47 0.26 -15.15
N GLN A 198 -1.20 0.00 -16.24
CA GLN A 198 -0.69 0.10 -17.60
C GLN A 198 -0.24 1.53 -17.95
N ARG A 199 -0.99 2.55 -17.52
CA ARG A 199 -0.60 3.96 -17.70
C ARG A 199 0.68 4.30 -16.95
N ALA A 200 0.76 3.96 -15.66
CA ALA A 200 1.94 4.20 -14.84
C ALA A 200 3.17 3.48 -15.42
N ALA A 201 3.03 2.22 -15.82
CA ALA A 201 4.11 1.45 -16.44
C ALA A 201 4.60 2.07 -17.75
N LYS A 202 3.68 2.56 -18.60
CA LYS A 202 4.03 3.24 -19.85
C LYS A 202 4.85 4.51 -19.61
N GLU A 203 4.49 5.31 -18.60
CA GLU A 203 5.27 6.50 -18.22
C GLU A 203 6.67 6.15 -17.71
N LEU A 204 6.81 5.01 -17.04
CA LEU A 204 8.07 4.49 -16.50
C LEU A 204 8.90 3.72 -17.53
N LEU A 205 8.41 3.52 -18.75
CA LEU A 205 9.00 2.64 -19.76
C LEU A 205 9.21 1.20 -19.25
N TYR A 206 8.37 0.76 -18.31
CA TYR A 206 8.44 -0.57 -17.73
C TYR A 206 7.61 -1.57 -18.56
N PRO A 207 8.14 -2.76 -18.89
CA PRO A 207 7.41 -3.77 -19.67
C PRO A 207 6.34 -4.48 -18.82
N TRP A 208 5.18 -3.83 -18.65
CA TRP A 208 4.02 -4.35 -17.91
C TRP A 208 2.98 -4.95 -18.87
N PRO A 209 2.41 -6.13 -18.54
CA PRO A 209 1.42 -6.81 -19.39
C PRO A 209 0.04 -6.13 -19.43
#